data_AF-A0A7V9DB95-F1
#
_entry.id   AF-A0A7V9DB95-F1
#
_cell.length_a   1.000
_cell.length_b   1.000
_cell.length_c   1.000
_cell.angle_alpha   90.00
_cell.angle_beta   90.00
_cell.angle_gamma   90.00
#
_symmetry.space_group_name_H-M   'P 1'
#
loop_
_entity.id
_entity.type
_entity.pdbx_description
1 polymer ?
#
loop_
_entity_poly.entity_id
_entity_poly.type
_entity_poly.pdbx_seq_one_letter_code
_entity_poly.pdbx_strand_id
1 'polypeptide(L)' 'MSKQVISVDGEDRTVREDTAKAFRGKRWALLSLAAIILIAALMFFGGMFKLATDDSTPQRTAPATGDRLPGS' A
#
# COMPACT_ATOMS: atom_id res chain seq x y z
N MET A 1 7.78 -41.60 10.67
CA MET A 1 6.55 -40.76 10.55
C MET A 1 6.57 -39.72 11.66
N SER A 2 7.09 -38.52 11.38
CA SER A 2 7.25 -37.43 12.36
C SER A 2 5.97 -36.60 12.45
N LYS A 3 5.36 -36.49 13.63
CA LYS A 3 4.21 -35.60 13.86
C LYS A 3 4.74 -34.20 14.17
N GLN A 4 4.25 -33.17 13.47
CA GLN A 4 4.58 -31.78 13.77
C GLN A 4 3.49 -31.18 14.66
N VAL A 5 3.91 -30.46 15.69
CA VAL A 5 3.01 -29.69 16.55
C VAL A 5 2.72 -28.38 15.83
N ILE A 6 1.45 -28.09 15.57
CA ILE A 6 1.00 -26.77 15.14
C ILE A 6 0.01 -26.23 16.17
N SER A 7 0.19 -24.97 16.55
CA SER A 7 -0.75 -24.27 17.44
C SER A 7 -1.87 -23.67 16.59
N VAL A 8 -3.10 -24.13 16.82
CA VAL A 8 -4.32 -23.67 16.15
C VAL A 8 -5.30 -23.24 17.23
N ASP A 9 -5.73 -21.98 17.21
CA ASP A 9 -6.69 -21.43 18.18
C ASP A 9 -6.30 -21.62 19.66
N GLY A 10 -4.99 -21.61 19.95
CA GLY A 10 -4.45 -21.76 21.30
C GLY A 10 -4.33 -23.21 21.78
N GLU A 11 -4.71 -24.19 20.95
CA GLU A 11 -4.56 -25.61 21.23
C GLU A 11 -3.43 -26.21 20.37
N ASP A 12 -2.49 -26.89 21.03
CA ASP A 12 -1.39 -27.58 20.37
C ASP A 12 -1.89 -28.92 19.82
N ARG A 13 -2.11 -28.96 18.50
CA ARG A 13 -2.54 -30.19 17.81
C ARG A 13 -1.35 -30.83 17.12
N THR A 14 -1.16 -32.13 17.37
CA THR A 14 -0.18 -32.94 16.65
C THR A 14 -0.79 -33.41 15.33
N VAL A 15 -0.34 -32.82 14.24
CA VAL A 15 -0.91 -33.07 12.92
C VAL A 15 0.16 -33.68 12.02
N ARG A 16 -0.28 -34.43 10.99
CA ARG A 16 0.64 -34.96 9.98
C ARG A 16 1.33 -33.80 9.27
N GLU A 17 2.56 -34.04 8.85
CA GLU A 17 3.43 -33.06 8.20
C GLU A 17 2.76 -32.36 7.01
N ASP A 18 1.97 -33.09 6.21
CA ASP A 18 1.22 -32.55 5.07
C ASP A 18 0.26 -31.42 5.48
N THR A 19 -0.40 -31.58 6.63
CA THR A 19 -1.33 -30.59 7.16
C THR A 19 -0.60 -29.39 7.74
N ALA A 20 0.53 -29.60 8.41
CA ALA A 20 1.37 -28.53 8.95
C ALA A 20 1.95 -27.64 7.83
N LYS A 21 2.37 -28.24 6.71
CA LYS A 21 2.86 -27.51 5.54
C LYS A 21 1.77 -26.67 4.88
N ALA A 22 0.54 -27.21 4.77
CA ALA A 22 -0.62 -26.48 4.26
C ALA A 22 -0.96 -25.25 5.13
N PHE A 23 -0.87 -25.35 6.46
CA PHE A 23 -1.09 -24.21 7.38
C PHE A 23 -0.05 -23.10 7.22
N ARG A 24 1.23 -23.45 7.06
CA ARG A 24 2.28 -22.45 6.77
C ARG A 24 2.02 -21.74 5.44
N GLY A 25 1.67 -22.49 4.40
CA GLY A 25 1.34 -21.91 3.09
C GLY A 25 0.17 -20.91 3.14
N LYS A 26 -0.90 -21.23 3.88
CA LYS A 26 -2.05 -20.33 4.07
C LYS A 26 -1.68 -19.02 4.76
N ARG A 27 -0.80 -19.07 5.78
CA ARG A 27 -0.32 -17.86 6.47
C ARG A 27 0.45 -16.93 5.53
N TRP A 28 1.34 -17.47 4.71
CA TRP A 28 2.07 -16.68 3.70
C TRP A 28 1.13 -16.10 2.63
N ALA A 29 0.14 -16.87 2.18
CA ALA A 29 -0.85 -16.38 1.23
C ALA A 29 -1.69 -15.20 1.80
N LEU A 30 -2.12 -15.31 3.06
CA LEU A 30 -2.82 -14.23 3.77
C LEU A 30 -1.94 -12.99 3.92
N LEU A 31 -0.66 -13.17 4.24
CA LEU A 31 0.29 -12.07 4.42
C LEU A 31 0.55 -11.34 3.10
N SER A 32 0.72 -12.06 1.99
CA SER A 32 0.83 -11.47 0.66
C SER A 32 -0.43 -10.73 0.23
N LEU A 33 -1.61 -11.29 0.50
CA LEU A 33 -2.88 -10.62 0.21
C LEU A 33 -3.04 -9.32 1.01
N ALA A 34 -2.71 -9.35 2.31
CA ALA A 34 -2.73 -8.17 3.15
C ALA A 34 -1.77 -7.08 2.66
N ALA A 35 -0.57 -7.45 2.18
CA ALA A 35 0.39 -6.51 1.62
C ALA A 35 -0.13 -5.81 0.35
N ILE A 36 -0.78 -6.55 -0.56
CA ILE A 36 -1.39 -5.97 -1.77
C ILE A 36 -2.49 -4.97 -1.40
N ILE A 37 -3.37 -5.35 -0.48
CA ILE A 37 -4.45 -4.46 -0.01
C ILE A 37 -3.88 -3.20 0.63
N LEU A 38 -2.83 -3.33 1.44
CA LEU A 38 -2.16 -2.20 2.08
C LEU A 38 -1.58 -1.22 1.04
N ILE A 39 -0.87 -1.73 0.03
CA ILE A 39 -0.30 -0.89 -1.05
C ILE A 39 -1.43 -0.19 -1.83
N ALA A 40 -2.47 -0.92 -2.21
CA ALA A 40 -3.62 -0.35 -2.92
C ALA A 40 -4.30 0.75 -2.10
N ALA A 41 -4.48 0.54 -0.79
CA ALA A 41 -4.99 1.54 0.13
C ALA A 41 -4.07 2.77 0.20
N LEU A 42 -2.75 2.56 0.32
CA LEU A 42 -1.78 3.66 0.38
C LEU A 42 -1.78 4.50 -0.90
N MET A 43 -1.87 3.87 -2.07
CA MET A 43 -1.98 4.59 -3.34
C MET A 43 -3.30 5.34 -3.47
N PHE A 44 -4.41 4.71 -3.07
CA PHE A 44 -5.73 5.32 -3.11
C PHE A 44 -5.83 6.53 -2.17
N PHE A 45 -5.48 6.36 -0.90
CA PHE A 45 -5.52 7.43 0.09
C PHE A 45 -4.42 8.48 -0.13
N GLY A 46 -3.22 8.08 -0.56
CA GLY A 46 -2.14 9.01 -0.88
C GLY A 46 -2.45 9.87 -2.11
N GLY A 47 -3.01 9.28 -3.16
CA GLY A 47 -3.47 10.02 -4.34
C GLY A 47 -4.65 10.94 -4.04
N MET A 48 -5.62 10.46 -3.26
CA MET A 48 -6.79 11.24 -2.85
C MET A 48 -6.41 12.41 -1.93
N PHE A 49 -5.47 12.20 -1.01
CA PHE A 49 -4.96 13.27 -0.15
C PHE A 49 -4.25 14.34 -0.97
N LYS A 50 -3.40 13.94 -1.92
CA LYS A 50 -2.72 14.89 -2.83
C LYS A 50 -3.73 15.70 -3.65
N LEU A 51 -4.72 15.04 -4.26
CA LEU A 51 -5.78 15.70 -5.02
C LEU A 51 -6.59 16.68 -4.16
N ALA A 52 -6.91 16.31 -2.91
CA ALA A 52 -7.64 17.17 -1.99
C ALA A 52 -6.81 18.35 -1.45
N THR A 53 -5.48 18.32 -1.58
CA THR A 53 -4.58 19.37 -1.09
C THR A 53 -4.08 20.30 -2.21
N ASP A 54 -4.18 19.88 -3.47
CA ASP A 54 -3.66 20.61 -4.65
C ASP A 54 -4.53 21.82 -5.08
N ASP A 55 -5.66 22.12 -4.40
CA ASP A 55 -6.48 23.33 -4.65
C ASP A 55 -5.77 24.66 -4.33
N SER A 56 -4.51 24.64 -3.83
CA SER A 56 -3.80 25.82 -3.32
C SER A 56 -2.64 26.33 -4.18
N THR A 57 -2.46 25.89 -5.42
CA THR A 57 -1.46 26.50 -6.32
C THR A 57 -2.14 27.26 -7.46
N PRO A 58 -2.46 28.55 -7.28
CA PRO A 58 -2.67 29.42 -8.42
C PRO A 58 -1.36 29.43 -9.20
N GLN A 59 -1.43 28.79 -10.37
CA GLN A 59 -0.42 28.80 -11.41
C GLN A 59 -0.14 30.27 -11.74
N ARG A 60 0.93 30.83 -11.15
CA ARG A 60 1.43 32.16 -11.47
C ARG A 60 2.09 32.08 -12.84
N THR A 61 1.29 31.96 -13.89
CA THR A 61 1.69 32.46 -15.21
C THR A 61 2.02 33.93 -15.00
N ALA A 62 3.28 34.28 -15.19
CA ALA A 62 3.66 35.69 -15.28
C ALA A 62 3.34 36.15 -16.71
N PRO A 63 2.31 36.97 -16.95
CA PRO A 63 2.27 37.76 -18.16
C PRO A 63 3.18 38.96 -17.94
N ALA A 64 4.45 38.86 -18.32
CA ALA A 64 5.28 40.05 -18.50
C ALA A 64 5.11 40.56 -19.94
N THR A 65 3.88 40.90 -20.31
CA THR A 65 3.62 41.86 -21.39
C THR A 65 3.59 43.24 -20.72
N GLY A 66 4.78 43.81 -20.54
CA GLY A 66 4.98 45.22 -20.20
C GLY A 66 5.40 45.96 -21.46
N ASP A 67 4.40 46.48 -22.15
CA ASP A 67 4.49 47.31 -23.35
C ASP A 67 4.98 48.74 -23.00
N ARG A 68 5.53 49.47 -24.01
CA ARG A 68 5.93 50.92 -24.08
C ARG A 68 7.40 51.29 -23.71
N LEU A 69 8.34 51.48 -24.68
CA LEU A 69 8.63 52.61 -25.63
C LEU A 69 9.45 53.78 -24.99
N PRO A 70 10.02 54.75 -25.76
CA PRO A 70 11.23 54.75 -26.61
C PRO A 70 12.30 55.80 -26.18
N GLY A 71 13.54 55.68 -26.67
CA GLY A 71 14.49 56.81 -26.79
C GLY A 71 15.53 57.00 -25.68
N SER A 72 16.80 56.78 -26.05
CA SER A 72 17.94 57.69 -25.85
C SER A 72 19.13 57.18 -26.65
#